data_AF-A0A139P7A3-F1
#
_entry.id   AF-A0A139P7A3-F1
#
_cell.length_a   1.000
_cell.length_b   1.000
_cell.length_c   1.000
_cell.angle_alpha   90.00
_cell.angle_beta   90.00
_cell.angle_gamma   90.00
#
_symmetry.space_group_name_H-M   'P 1'
#
loop_
_entity.id
_entity.type
_entity.pdbx_description
1 polymer ?
#
loop_
_entity_poly.entity_id
_entity_poly.type
_entity_poly.pdbx_seq_one_letter_code
_entity_poly.pdbx_strand_id
1 'polypeptide(L)'
;MLKKERAGQEQPINYAMLSIFQYLASISVILVHCQRLFANDLLHFTQKSMFGRMAVPFFLISSAYLLRAYLAKKGSLKSYIQRILRHYLLWSALYTPYALLYFWSLPIDKYYAPLALAAGFLYIGLCYQLWYIPAFLLGLLLVHFFYKKWGPKKTGIFLLLLYLIGSVETYYGYFAGSWLTQLYDGYAKLFFTTRNGIFYTPMFIYLGYVLYDCWQTDFFKKSYVKKLIWSAMFLMLDGVIVFLHQGVDKNFSWACCLFPSFW
;
A
#
# COMPACT_ATOMS: atom_id res chain seq x y z
N MET A 1 -25.89 -20.36 -12.74
CA MET A 1 -27.05 -19.71 -12.09
C MET A 1 -26.63 -18.79 -10.92
N LEU A 2 -25.71 -19.21 -10.04
CA LEU A 2 -25.21 -18.44 -8.86
C LEU A 2 -24.46 -17.11 -9.10
N LYS A 3 -24.17 -16.72 -10.35
CA LYS A 3 -23.45 -15.47 -10.68
C LYS A 3 -24.39 -14.30 -10.99
N LYS A 4 -25.68 -14.57 -11.23
CA LYS A 4 -26.68 -13.57 -11.65
C LYS A 4 -27.44 -12.95 -10.47
N GLU A 5 -27.52 -13.63 -9.33
CA GLU A 5 -28.26 -13.16 -8.14
C GLU A 5 -27.44 -12.25 -7.21
N ARG A 6 -26.10 -12.28 -7.25
CA ARG A 6 -25.26 -11.42 -6.41
C ARG A 6 -25.13 -9.97 -6.89
N ALA A 7 -25.69 -9.64 -8.05
CA ALA A 7 -25.54 -8.33 -8.68
C ALA A 7 -26.53 -7.25 -8.20
N GLY A 8 -27.42 -7.56 -7.24
CA GLY A 8 -28.57 -6.71 -6.91
C GLY A 8 -28.68 -6.20 -5.47
N GLN A 9 -27.79 -6.57 -4.54
CA GLN A 9 -27.86 -6.03 -3.18
C GLN A 9 -26.94 -4.82 -3.05
N GLU A 10 -27.53 -3.63 -3.03
CA GLU A 10 -26.84 -2.41 -2.64
C GLU A 10 -26.22 -2.59 -1.27
N GLN A 11 -24.90 -2.60 -1.18
CA GLN A 11 -24.22 -2.50 0.10
C GLN A 11 -24.28 -1.03 0.55
N PRO A 12 -24.94 -0.70 1.67
CA PRO A 12 -24.92 0.66 2.20
C PRO A 12 -23.50 0.96 2.69
N ILE A 13 -22.75 1.72 1.89
CA ILE A 13 -21.42 2.20 2.27
C ILE A 13 -21.60 3.40 3.19
N ASN A 14 -21.12 3.31 4.43
CA ASN A 14 -21.09 4.44 5.36
C ASN A 14 -19.94 5.39 4.98
N TYR A 15 -20.20 6.27 4.02
CA TYR A 15 -19.21 7.24 3.54
C TYR A 15 -18.72 8.21 4.62
N ALA A 16 -19.58 8.57 5.59
CA ALA A 16 -19.20 9.48 6.67
C ALA A 16 -18.13 8.85 7.57
N MET A 17 -18.36 7.61 8.03
CA MET A 17 -17.39 6.88 8.84
C MET A 17 -16.09 6.62 8.07
N LEU A 18 -16.19 6.21 6.79
CA LEU A 18 -15.02 6.01 5.95
C LEU A 18 -14.19 7.30 5.81
N SER A 19 -14.85 8.44 5.64
CA SER A 19 -14.19 9.74 5.51
C SER A 19 -13.48 10.15 6.81
N ILE A 20 -14.08 9.88 7.97
CA ILE A 20 -13.43 10.11 9.28
C ILE A 20 -12.15 9.29 9.40
N PHE A 21 -12.19 7.99 9.07
CA PHE A 21 -11.00 7.15 9.11
C PHE A 21 -9.94 7.57 8.09
N GLN A 22 -10.34 8.01 6.89
CA GLN A 22 -9.42 8.60 5.90
C GLN A 22 -8.77 9.88 6.42
N TYR A 23 -9.53 10.73 7.11
CA TYR A 23 -8.98 11.93 7.74
C TYR A 23 -7.97 11.58 8.84
N LEU A 24 -8.30 10.65 9.75
CA LEU A 24 -7.37 10.18 10.78
C LEU A 24 -6.10 9.55 10.18
N ALA A 25 -6.25 8.73 9.13
CA ALA A 25 -5.12 8.15 8.41
C ALA A 25 -4.25 9.23 7.73
N SER A 26 -4.86 10.31 7.21
CA SER A 26 -4.12 11.43 6.62
C SER A 26 -3.25 12.15 7.67
N ILE A 27 -3.75 12.32 8.90
CA ILE A 27 -2.97 12.84 10.02
C ILE A 27 -1.80 11.89 10.31
N SER A 28 -2.04 10.57 10.34
CA SER A 28 -0.96 9.59 10.54
C SER A 28 0.13 9.69 9.47
N VAL A 29 -0.21 9.93 8.19
CA VAL A 29 0.78 10.17 7.13
C VAL A 29 1.63 11.40 7.44
N ILE A 30 1.01 12.51 7.86
CA ILE A 30 1.74 13.73 8.26
C ILE A 30 2.72 13.41 9.40
N LEU A 31 2.24 12.74 10.46
CA LEU A 31 3.05 12.38 11.63
C LEU A 31 4.22 11.44 11.32
N VAL A 32 4.14 10.62 10.27
CA VAL A 32 5.26 9.77 9.81
C VAL A 32 6.39 10.60 9.19
N HIS A 33 6.03 11.70 8.52
CA HIS A 33 6.97 12.59 7.84
C HIS A 33 7.46 13.73 8.75
N CYS A 34 6.85 13.92 9.91
CA CYS A 34 7.42 14.76 10.96
C CYS A 34 8.74 14.19 11.49
N GLN A 35 9.54 15.08 12.07
CA GLN A 35 10.70 14.70 12.89
C GLN A 35 10.26 13.89 14.10
N ARG A 36 11.24 13.35 14.83
CA ARG A 36 11.01 12.53 16.02
C ARG A 36 10.09 13.25 17.02
N LEU A 37 8.88 12.71 17.20
CA LEU A 37 7.86 13.24 18.12
C LEU A 37 8.09 12.84 19.58
N PHE A 38 8.68 11.67 19.80
CA PHE A 38 8.92 11.11 21.13
C PHE A 38 10.40 10.84 21.35
N ALA A 39 10.93 11.27 22.50
CA ALA A 39 12.34 11.04 22.86
C ALA A 39 12.64 9.56 23.15
N ASN A 40 11.65 8.79 23.62
CA ASN A 40 11.78 7.35 23.86
C ASN A 40 11.75 6.55 22.53
N ASP A 41 12.68 5.61 22.35
CA ASP A 41 12.82 4.83 21.10
C ASP A 41 11.61 3.93 20.83
N LEU A 42 11.06 3.29 21.86
CA LEU A 42 9.90 2.41 21.73
C LEU A 42 8.66 3.21 21.34
N LEU A 43 8.40 4.35 21.99
CA LEU A 43 7.28 5.22 21.63
C LEU A 43 7.43 5.79 20.21
N HIS A 44 8.64 6.20 19.83
CA HIS A 44 8.90 6.67 18.47
C HIS A 44 8.68 5.57 17.43
N PHE A 45 9.17 4.35 17.71
CA PHE A 45 8.97 3.20 16.82
C PHE A 45 7.49 2.85 16.69
N THR A 46 6.76 2.76 17.79
CA THR A 46 5.33 2.42 17.81
C THR A 46 4.52 3.45 17.03
N GLN A 47 4.74 4.74 17.27
CA GLN A 47 4.03 5.79 16.54
C GLN A 47 4.38 5.78 15.04
N LYS A 48 5.67 5.80 14.70
CA LYS A 48 6.11 5.99 13.31
C LYS A 48 6.03 4.71 12.48
N SER A 49 6.50 3.60 13.02
CA SER A 49 6.72 2.34 12.27
C SER A 49 5.57 1.36 12.40
N MET A 50 4.79 1.39 13.48
CA MET A 50 3.56 0.59 13.59
C MET A 50 2.35 1.39 13.10
N PHE A 51 1.89 2.39 13.87
CA PHE A 51 0.64 3.10 13.57
C PHE A 51 0.71 3.95 12.31
N GLY A 52 1.77 4.74 12.17
CA GLY A 52 1.94 5.64 11.04
C GLY A 52 1.95 4.93 9.68
N ARG A 53 2.61 3.76 9.60
CA ARG A 53 2.74 3.00 8.35
C ARG A 53 1.48 2.22 7.97
N MET A 54 0.48 2.11 8.84
CA MET A 54 -0.83 1.51 8.51
C MET A 54 -1.72 2.42 7.63
N ALA A 55 -1.42 3.72 7.57
CA ALA A 55 -2.21 4.66 6.80
C ALA A 55 -2.23 4.34 5.28
N VAL A 56 -1.08 3.99 4.71
CA VAL A 56 -0.98 3.68 3.27
C VAL A 56 -1.76 2.40 2.92
N PRO A 57 -1.60 1.25 3.61
CA PRO A 57 -2.46 0.08 3.44
C PRO A 57 -3.95 0.41 3.51
N PHE A 58 -4.36 1.22 4.50
CA PHE A 58 -5.74 1.64 4.66
C PHE A 58 -6.26 2.40 3.44
N PHE A 59 -5.50 3.37 2.91
CA PHE A 59 -5.86 4.10 1.69
C PHE A 59 -5.92 3.19 0.46
N LEU A 60 -5.02 2.23 0.33
CA LEU A 60 -5.02 1.26 -0.77
C LEU A 60 -6.26 0.35 -0.74
N ILE A 61 -6.57 -0.22 0.43
CA ILE A 61 -7.72 -1.12 0.63
C ILE A 61 -9.03 -0.36 0.40
N SER A 62 -9.20 0.81 1.02
CA SER A 62 -10.42 1.62 0.88
C SER A 62 -10.64 2.09 -0.56
N SER A 63 -9.59 2.56 -1.23
CA SER A 63 -9.67 2.98 -2.64
C SER A 63 -10.02 1.81 -3.57
N ALA A 64 -9.42 0.64 -3.35
CA ALA A 64 -9.72 -0.56 -4.13
C ALA A 64 -11.15 -1.10 -3.88
N TYR A 65 -11.62 -1.05 -2.62
CA TYR A 65 -13.00 -1.38 -2.26
C TYR A 65 -14.00 -0.46 -2.98
N LEU A 66 -13.80 0.86 -2.90
CA LEU A 66 -14.66 1.85 -3.58
C LEU A 66 -14.61 1.70 -5.11
N LEU A 67 -13.43 1.42 -5.68
CA LEU A 67 -13.29 1.11 -7.09
C LEU A 67 -14.10 -0.15 -7.45
N ARG A 68 -14.00 -1.21 -6.65
CA ARG A 68 -14.75 -2.45 -6.90
C ARG A 68 -16.26 -2.21 -6.88
N ALA A 69 -16.74 -1.40 -5.94
CA ALA A 69 -18.14 -0.95 -5.89
C ALA A 69 -18.54 -0.14 -7.14
N TYR A 70 -17.68 0.78 -7.59
CA TYR A 70 -17.90 1.56 -8.82
C TYR A 70 -17.98 0.66 -10.06
N LEU A 71 -17.09 -0.32 -10.20
CA LEU A 71 -17.10 -1.29 -11.30
C LEU A 71 -18.35 -2.18 -11.28
N ALA A 72 -18.83 -2.57 -10.10
CA ALA A 72 -20.08 -3.34 -9.96
C ALA A 72 -21.30 -2.55 -10.46
N LYS A 73 -21.30 -1.22 -10.29
CA LYS A 73 -22.31 -0.28 -10.82
C LYS A 73 -22.12 0.06 -12.31
N LYS A 74 -21.50 -0.83 -13.09
CA LYS A 74 -21.14 -0.64 -14.52
C LYS A 74 -20.19 0.53 -14.78
N GLY A 75 -19.44 0.97 -13.77
CA GLY A 75 -18.37 1.95 -13.94
C GLY A 75 -17.25 1.40 -14.84
N SER A 76 -16.59 2.28 -15.59
CA SER A 76 -15.47 1.90 -16.45
C SER A 76 -14.14 2.06 -15.73
N LEU A 77 -13.33 1.00 -15.70
CA LEU A 77 -11.97 1.04 -15.16
C LEU A 77 -11.13 2.12 -15.85
N LYS A 78 -11.28 2.26 -17.17
CA LYS A 78 -10.56 3.27 -17.97
C LYS A 78 -10.88 4.69 -17.49
N SER A 79 -12.17 5.00 -17.26
CA SER A 79 -12.60 6.33 -16.80
C SER A 79 -12.09 6.63 -15.39
N TYR A 80 -12.03 5.61 -14.51
CA TYR A 80 -11.46 5.75 -13.17
C TYR A 80 -9.96 6.04 -13.22
N ILE A 81 -9.19 5.27 -14.00
CA ILE A 81 -7.75 5.48 -14.19
C ILE A 81 -7.48 6.88 -14.77
N GLN A 82 -8.25 7.30 -15.79
CA GLN A 82 -8.10 8.65 -16.37
C GLN A 82 -8.34 9.77 -15.35
N ARG A 83 -9.31 9.61 -14.44
CA ARG A 83 -9.52 10.56 -13.35
C ARG A 83 -8.29 10.63 -12.44
N ILE A 84 -7.76 9.49 -11.99
CA ILE A 84 -6.58 9.46 -11.13
C ILE A 84 -5.37 10.07 -11.84
N LEU A 85 -5.15 9.72 -13.10
CA LEU A 85 -4.05 10.27 -13.91
C LEU A 85 -4.14 11.79 -14.05
N ARG A 86 -5.33 12.37 -14.22
CA ARG A 86 -5.49 13.83 -14.27
C ARG A 86 -5.05 14.50 -12.97
N HIS A 87 -5.46 13.97 -11.82
CA HIS A 87 -5.02 14.49 -10.52
C HIS A 87 -3.50 14.31 -10.35
N TYR A 88 -2.97 13.16 -10.78
CA TYR A 88 -1.55 12.88 -10.71
C TYR A 88 -0.72 13.87 -11.53
N LEU A 89 -1.14 14.16 -12.77
CA LEU A 89 -0.49 15.11 -13.65
C LEU A 89 -0.53 16.53 -13.06
N LEU A 90 -1.68 16.94 -12.53
CA LEU A 90 -1.84 18.25 -11.88
C LEU A 90 -0.87 18.40 -10.69
N TRP A 91 -0.86 17.43 -9.77
CA TRP A 91 0.03 17.48 -8.61
C TRP A 91 1.50 17.33 -9.00
N SER A 92 1.81 16.49 -9.99
CA SER A 92 3.17 16.34 -10.49
C SER A 92 3.70 17.64 -11.08
N ALA A 93 2.89 18.34 -11.90
CA ALA A 93 3.25 19.65 -12.44
C ALA A 93 3.48 20.66 -11.32
N LEU A 94 2.60 20.71 -10.31
CA LEU A 94 2.74 21.61 -9.16
C LEU A 94 4.01 21.35 -8.35
N TYR A 95 4.37 20.08 -8.14
CA TYR A 95 5.58 19.71 -7.38
C TYR A 95 6.86 19.66 -8.22
N THR A 96 6.78 19.85 -9.54
CA THR A 96 7.96 19.80 -10.42
C THR A 96 9.02 20.84 -10.06
N PRO A 97 8.68 22.12 -9.79
CA PRO A 97 9.68 23.11 -9.36
C PRO A 97 10.40 22.70 -8.08
N TYR A 98 9.66 22.16 -7.11
CA TYR A 98 10.22 21.66 -5.86
C TYR A 98 11.16 20.46 -6.09
N ALA A 99 10.74 19.49 -6.90
CA ALA A 99 11.54 18.31 -7.25
C ALA A 99 12.86 18.70 -7.94
N LEU A 100 12.80 19.69 -8.84
CA LEU A 100 13.95 20.23 -9.54
C LEU A 100 14.92 20.93 -8.60
N LEU A 101 14.42 21.79 -7.69
CA LEU A 101 15.25 22.45 -6.67
C LEU A 101 15.96 21.43 -5.77
N TYR A 102 15.25 20.37 -5.37
CA TYR A 102 15.85 19.28 -4.61
C TYR A 102 16.90 18.52 -5.43
N PHE A 103 16.63 18.20 -6.69
CA PHE A 103 17.60 17.53 -7.55
C PHE A 103 18.87 18.35 -7.74
N TRP A 104 18.76 19.67 -7.92
CA TRP A 104 19.92 20.56 -8.06
C TRP A 104 20.73 20.75 -6.78
N SER A 105 20.21 20.38 -5.61
CA SER A 105 21.00 20.36 -4.37
C SER A 105 21.80 19.07 -4.18
N LEU A 106 21.53 18.02 -4.99
CA LEU A 106 22.28 16.78 -4.95
C LEU A 106 23.63 16.93 -5.67
N PRO A 107 24.69 16.25 -5.20
CA PRO A 107 26.01 16.24 -5.85
C PRO A 107 26.02 15.31 -7.07
N ILE A 108 25.09 15.51 -8.01
CA ILE A 108 24.91 14.71 -9.23
C ILE A 108 24.95 15.63 -10.44
N ASP A 109 25.55 15.17 -11.53
CA ASP A 109 25.60 15.93 -12.77
C ASP A 109 24.20 16.28 -13.26
N LYS A 110 24.01 17.58 -13.56
CA LYS A 110 22.74 18.15 -14.01
C LYS A 110 22.22 17.53 -15.31
N TYR A 111 23.11 16.92 -16.08
CA TYR A 111 22.77 16.16 -17.30
C TYR A 111 21.77 15.03 -17.04
N TYR A 112 21.79 14.40 -15.85
CA TYR A 112 20.86 13.33 -15.50
C TYR A 112 19.47 13.82 -15.07
N ALA A 113 19.22 15.14 -15.04
CA ALA A 113 17.95 15.70 -14.59
C ALA A 113 16.72 15.14 -15.35
N PRO A 114 16.72 14.98 -16.69
CA PRO A 114 15.57 14.40 -17.39
C PRO A 114 15.28 12.95 -16.96
N LEU A 115 16.33 12.15 -16.76
CA LEU A 115 16.21 10.77 -16.29
C LEU A 115 15.69 10.71 -14.85
N ALA A 116 16.21 11.57 -13.97
CA ALA A 116 15.77 11.66 -12.59
C ALA A 116 14.30 12.12 -12.48
N LEU A 117 13.88 13.08 -13.31
CA LEU A 117 12.48 13.51 -13.39
C LEU A 117 11.59 12.41 -13.93
N ALA A 118 12.04 11.64 -14.93
CA ALA A 118 11.29 10.49 -15.43
C ALA A 118 11.15 9.39 -14.36
N ALA A 119 12.22 9.07 -13.64
CA ALA A 119 12.18 8.12 -12.53
C ALA A 119 11.31 8.62 -11.37
N GLY A 120 11.38 9.92 -11.05
CA GLY A 120 10.51 10.57 -10.07
C GLY A 120 9.04 10.55 -10.51
N PHE A 121 8.75 10.79 -11.77
CA PHE A 121 7.38 10.79 -12.29
C PHE A 121 6.78 9.39 -12.49
N LEU A 122 7.59 8.38 -12.78
CA LEU A 122 7.06 7.03 -13.05
C LEU A 122 7.13 6.10 -11.85
N TYR A 123 8.01 6.36 -10.89
CA TYR A 123 8.34 5.41 -9.84
C TYR A 123 8.37 6.03 -8.43
N ILE A 124 9.29 6.97 -8.17
CA ILE A 124 9.56 7.47 -6.80
C ILE A 124 8.56 8.53 -6.33
N GLY A 125 7.83 9.17 -7.24
CA GLY A 125 7.09 10.40 -7.00
C GLY A 125 8.00 11.64 -7.03
N LEU A 126 7.57 12.71 -7.71
CA LEU A 126 8.26 14.01 -7.68
C LEU A 126 8.23 14.67 -6.28
N CYS A 127 7.40 14.15 -5.38
CA CYS A 127 7.40 14.47 -3.96
C CYS A 127 7.09 13.18 -3.18
N TYR A 128 7.52 13.11 -1.91
CA TYR A 128 7.49 11.91 -1.07
C TYR A 128 6.10 11.29 -0.87
N GLN A 129 5.02 12.00 -1.15
CA GLN A 129 3.64 11.49 -1.07
C GLN A 129 3.09 11.02 -2.43
N LEU A 130 3.69 11.48 -3.55
CA LEU A 130 3.18 11.24 -4.89
C LEU A 130 3.44 9.83 -5.40
N TRP A 131 4.42 9.10 -4.84
CA TRP A 131 4.72 7.70 -5.21
C TRP A 131 3.51 6.77 -5.10
N TYR A 132 2.57 7.10 -4.21
CA TYR A 132 1.36 6.33 -3.96
C TYR A 132 0.56 6.10 -5.26
N ILE A 133 0.47 7.11 -6.13
CA ILE A 133 -0.36 7.04 -7.33
C ILE A 133 0.20 6.12 -8.42
N PRO A 134 1.46 6.26 -8.89
CA PRO A 134 2.02 5.31 -9.86
C PRO A 134 2.04 3.88 -9.30
N ALA A 135 2.35 3.71 -8.00
CA ALA A 135 2.28 2.40 -7.35
C ALA A 135 0.86 1.83 -7.34
N PHE A 136 -0.15 2.64 -7.00
CA PHE A 136 -1.55 2.25 -7.02
C PHE A 136 -2.04 1.88 -8.42
N LEU A 137 -1.70 2.66 -9.44
CA LEU A 137 -2.11 2.38 -10.81
C LEU A 137 -1.48 1.10 -11.36
N LEU A 138 -0.17 0.92 -11.18
CA LEU A 138 0.52 -0.31 -11.59
C LEU A 138 -0.05 -1.52 -10.86
N GLY A 139 -0.21 -1.42 -9.54
CA GLY A 139 -0.75 -2.51 -8.75
C GLY A 139 -2.21 -2.81 -9.08
N LEU A 140 -3.01 -1.79 -9.39
CA LEU A 140 -4.39 -1.96 -9.84
C LEU A 140 -4.47 -2.72 -11.15
N LEU A 141 -3.64 -2.35 -12.15
CA LEU A 141 -3.61 -3.04 -13.44
C LEU A 141 -3.21 -4.51 -13.25
N LEU A 142 -2.19 -4.76 -12.44
CA LEU A 142 -1.70 -6.10 -12.10
C LEU A 142 -2.79 -6.94 -11.44
N VAL A 143 -3.42 -6.42 -10.37
CA VAL A 143 -4.50 -7.12 -9.66
C VAL A 143 -5.67 -7.35 -10.59
N HIS A 144 -6.13 -6.33 -11.31
CA HIS A 144 -7.30 -6.45 -12.18
C HIS A 144 -7.08 -7.51 -13.28
N PHE A 145 -5.88 -7.55 -13.87
CA PHE A 145 -5.51 -8.54 -14.87
C PHE A 145 -5.53 -9.97 -14.31
N PHE A 146 -4.79 -10.22 -13.22
CA PHE A 146 -4.70 -11.58 -12.65
C PHE A 146 -6.00 -12.03 -12.00
N TYR A 147 -6.72 -11.13 -11.33
CA TYR A 147 -8.01 -11.44 -10.72
C TYR A 147 -9.03 -11.91 -11.77
N LYS A 148 -9.02 -11.30 -12.96
CA LYS A 148 -9.87 -11.72 -14.09
C LYS A 148 -9.36 -13.02 -14.75
N LYS A 149 -8.04 -13.17 -14.93
CA LYS A 149 -7.43 -14.29 -15.67
C LYS A 149 -7.35 -15.58 -14.86
N TRP A 150 -6.98 -15.50 -13.59
CA TRP A 150 -6.72 -16.66 -12.72
C TRP A 150 -7.78 -16.86 -11.63
N GLY A 151 -8.65 -15.88 -11.43
CA GLY A 151 -9.63 -15.88 -10.36
C GLY A 151 -9.06 -15.45 -8.99
N PRO A 152 -9.92 -15.27 -7.97
CA PRO A 152 -9.52 -14.68 -6.69
C PRO A 152 -8.46 -15.50 -5.95
N LYS A 153 -8.66 -16.81 -5.80
CA LYS A 153 -7.78 -17.69 -5.00
C LYS A 153 -6.33 -17.71 -5.50
N LYS A 154 -6.14 -17.98 -6.81
CA LYS A 154 -4.81 -18.04 -7.42
C LYS A 154 -4.11 -16.67 -7.41
N THR A 155 -4.88 -15.61 -7.65
CA THR A 155 -4.37 -14.23 -7.57
C THR A 155 -3.89 -13.91 -6.15
N GLY A 156 -4.67 -14.26 -5.12
CA GLY A 156 -4.26 -14.05 -3.73
C GLY A 156 -2.95 -14.74 -3.37
N ILE A 157 -2.76 -16.00 -3.79
CA ILE A 157 -1.50 -16.74 -3.54
C ILE A 157 -0.33 -16.04 -4.24
N PHE A 158 -0.49 -15.68 -5.52
CA PHE A 158 0.56 -15.00 -6.27
C PHE A 158 0.97 -13.66 -5.65
N LEU A 159 -0.01 -12.84 -5.25
CA LEU A 159 0.25 -11.54 -4.64
C LEU A 159 0.84 -11.64 -3.24
N LEU A 160 0.44 -12.66 -2.47
CA LEU A 160 1.05 -12.94 -1.18
C LEU A 160 2.53 -13.30 -1.35
N LEU A 161 2.89 -14.11 -2.35
CA LEU A 161 4.29 -14.42 -2.64
C LEU A 161 5.09 -13.17 -3.02
N LEU A 162 4.55 -12.30 -3.87
CA LEU A 162 5.18 -11.01 -4.19
C LEU A 162 5.35 -10.14 -2.94
N TYR A 163 4.34 -10.08 -2.07
CA TYR A 163 4.41 -9.32 -0.82
C TYR A 163 5.47 -9.87 0.13
N LEU A 164 5.58 -11.20 0.25
CA LEU A 164 6.61 -11.84 1.08
C LEU A 164 8.02 -11.57 0.54
N ILE A 165 8.22 -11.65 -0.78
CA ILE A 165 9.50 -11.28 -1.41
C ILE A 165 9.83 -9.81 -1.13
N GLY A 166 8.84 -8.91 -1.28
CA GLY A 166 9.01 -7.50 -0.98
C GLY A 166 9.37 -7.24 0.49
N SER A 167 8.78 -8.02 1.40
CA SER A 167 8.96 -7.86 2.84
C SER A 167 10.37 -8.16 3.33
N VAL A 168 11.22 -8.80 2.52
CA VAL A 168 12.66 -8.96 2.80
C VAL A 168 13.32 -7.62 3.13
N GLU A 169 12.86 -6.50 2.56
CA GLU A 169 13.32 -5.14 2.92
C GLU A 169 13.17 -4.84 4.42
N THR A 170 12.02 -5.21 5.01
CA THR A 170 11.69 -4.94 6.41
C THR A 170 12.32 -5.93 7.37
N TYR A 171 12.42 -7.19 6.97
CA TYR A 171 13.02 -8.25 7.79
C TYR A 171 14.49 -8.53 7.41
N TYR A 172 15.14 -7.60 6.69
CA TYR A 172 16.49 -7.79 6.14
C TYR A 172 17.48 -8.27 7.20
N GLY A 173 17.42 -7.71 8.41
CA GLY A 173 18.31 -8.07 9.53
C GLY A 173 18.26 -9.55 9.93
N TYR A 174 17.11 -10.23 9.73
CA TYR A 174 16.97 -11.66 10.02
C TYR A 174 17.53 -12.57 8.91
N PHE A 175 17.66 -12.05 7.69
CA PHE A 175 18.14 -12.79 6.51
C PHE A 175 19.56 -12.38 6.10
N ALA A 176 20.27 -11.63 6.96
CA ALA A 176 21.61 -11.14 6.67
C ALA A 176 22.56 -12.28 6.28
N GLY A 177 23.27 -12.12 5.16
CA GLY A 177 24.21 -13.12 4.64
C GLY A 177 23.57 -14.26 3.83
N SER A 178 22.25 -14.31 3.71
CA SER A 178 21.55 -15.28 2.86
C SER A 178 21.48 -14.84 1.39
N TRP A 179 21.11 -15.77 0.51
CA TRP A 179 20.86 -15.45 -0.91
C TRP A 179 19.69 -14.46 -1.10
N LEU A 180 18.75 -14.38 -0.15
CA LEU A 180 17.62 -13.45 -0.20
C LEU A 180 18.08 -12.00 -0.07
N THR A 181 19.02 -11.72 0.83
CA THR A 181 19.55 -10.36 1.03
C THR A 181 20.46 -9.94 -0.11
N GLN A 182 21.25 -10.86 -0.68
CA GLN A 182 22.03 -10.60 -1.90
C GLN A 182 21.14 -10.24 -3.10
N LEU A 183 20.03 -10.96 -3.28
CA LEU A 183 19.06 -10.67 -4.33
C LEU A 183 18.37 -9.31 -4.10
N TYR A 184 17.99 -9.01 -2.86
CA TYR A 184 17.46 -7.70 -2.50
C TYR A 184 18.47 -6.59 -2.77
N ASP A 185 19.75 -6.74 -2.41
CA ASP A 185 20.79 -5.74 -2.63
C ASP A 185 21.00 -5.44 -4.12
N GLY A 186 21.01 -6.49 -4.95
CA GLY A 186 21.05 -6.37 -6.40
C GLY A 186 19.86 -5.59 -6.95
N TYR A 187 18.66 -5.89 -6.44
CA TYR A 187 17.43 -5.18 -6.80
C TYR A 187 17.41 -3.72 -6.33
N ALA A 188 17.83 -3.44 -5.09
CA ALA A 188 17.80 -2.13 -4.46
C ALA A 188 18.73 -1.13 -5.15
N LYS A 189 19.82 -1.59 -5.78
CA LYS A 189 20.69 -0.75 -6.62
C LYS A 189 19.96 -0.10 -7.80
N LEU A 190 18.91 -0.73 -8.32
CA LEU A 190 18.15 -0.23 -9.46
C LEU A 190 16.83 0.43 -9.04
N PHE A 191 16.13 -0.17 -8.08
CA PHE A 191 14.76 0.21 -7.73
C PHE A 191 14.62 0.85 -6.35
N PHE A 192 15.71 1.04 -5.60
CA PHE A 192 15.78 1.66 -4.26
C PHE A 192 15.01 0.97 -3.13
N THR A 193 13.80 0.48 -3.39
CA THR A 193 12.89 -0.08 -2.41
C THR A 193 11.92 -1.08 -3.06
N THR A 194 11.42 -2.02 -2.27
CA THR A 194 10.31 -2.91 -2.66
C THR A 194 8.94 -2.29 -2.37
N ARG A 195 8.87 -1.13 -1.70
CA ARG A 195 7.63 -0.35 -1.50
C ARG A 195 7.15 0.29 -2.81
N ASN A 196 6.53 -0.51 -3.66
CA ASN A 196 6.09 -0.09 -4.99
C ASN A 196 4.82 -0.81 -5.48
N GLY A 197 4.46 -0.53 -6.74
CA GLY A 197 3.29 -1.08 -7.42
C GLY A 197 3.35 -2.58 -7.77
N ILE A 198 4.44 -3.28 -7.45
CA ILE A 198 4.62 -4.71 -7.76
C ILE A 198 4.58 -5.55 -6.48
N PHE A 199 5.41 -5.23 -5.49
CA PHE A 199 5.53 -6.06 -4.30
C PHE A 199 4.60 -5.62 -3.16
N TYR A 200 4.37 -4.32 -3.01
CA TYR A 200 3.64 -3.79 -1.86
C TYR A 200 2.17 -3.55 -2.18
N THR A 201 1.90 -2.66 -3.13
CA THR A 201 0.55 -2.15 -3.40
C THR A 201 -0.46 -3.21 -3.87
N PRO A 202 -0.11 -4.18 -4.74
CA PRO A 202 -1.06 -5.16 -5.25
C PRO A 202 -1.78 -5.97 -4.16
N MET A 203 -1.08 -6.34 -3.09
CA MET A 203 -1.66 -7.15 -2.02
C MET A 203 -2.82 -6.42 -1.34
N PHE A 204 -2.65 -5.13 -1.02
CA PHE A 204 -3.68 -4.30 -0.40
C PHE A 204 -4.86 -4.00 -1.34
N ILE A 205 -4.59 -3.81 -2.64
CA ILE A 205 -5.65 -3.66 -3.63
C ILE A 205 -6.48 -4.95 -3.74
N TYR A 206 -5.81 -6.11 -3.78
CA TYR A 206 -6.48 -7.41 -3.79
C TYR A 206 -7.34 -7.61 -2.54
N LEU A 207 -6.84 -7.24 -1.36
CA LEU A 207 -7.62 -7.29 -0.13
C LEU A 207 -8.87 -6.41 -0.20
N GLY A 208 -8.78 -5.21 -0.81
CA GLY A 208 -9.96 -4.36 -1.05
C GLY A 208 -10.99 -5.00 -1.99
N TYR A 209 -10.54 -5.72 -3.03
CA TYR A 209 -11.43 -6.48 -3.92
C TYR A 209 -12.13 -7.63 -3.18
N VAL A 210 -11.37 -8.41 -2.40
CA VAL A 210 -11.90 -9.52 -1.59
C VAL A 210 -12.88 -9.00 -0.56
N LEU A 211 -12.55 -7.89 0.11
CA LEU A 211 -13.42 -7.26 1.10
C LEU A 211 -14.79 -6.94 0.50
N TYR A 212 -14.83 -6.33 -0.69
CA TYR A 212 -16.10 -6.04 -1.38
C TYR A 212 -16.83 -7.31 -1.83
N ASP A 213 -16.14 -8.23 -2.52
CA ASP A 213 -16.75 -9.42 -3.10
C ASP A 213 -17.25 -10.42 -2.03
N CYS A 214 -16.62 -10.44 -0.86
CA CYS A 214 -16.91 -11.37 0.23
C CYS A 214 -17.54 -10.70 1.47
N TRP A 215 -17.83 -9.40 1.46
CA TRP A 215 -18.40 -8.66 2.61
C TRP A 215 -19.63 -9.35 3.24
N GLN A 216 -20.50 -9.93 2.40
CA GLN A 216 -21.73 -10.58 2.84
C GLN A 216 -21.51 -11.95 3.48
N THR A 217 -20.30 -12.51 3.40
CA THR A 217 -20.00 -13.82 3.98
C THR A 217 -19.92 -13.75 5.50
N ASP A 218 -20.29 -14.87 6.14
CA ASP A 218 -20.17 -15.05 7.58
C ASP A 218 -18.76 -14.80 8.10
N PHE A 219 -17.73 -14.99 7.25
CA PHE A 219 -16.36 -14.67 7.58
C PHE A 219 -16.31 -13.23 8.09
N PHE A 220 -16.64 -12.19 7.31
CA PHE A 220 -16.49 -10.79 7.73
C PHE A 220 -17.48 -10.38 8.84
N LYS A 221 -18.74 -10.82 8.77
CA LYS A 221 -19.78 -10.40 9.71
C LYS A 221 -19.66 -10.97 11.13
N LYS A 222 -19.12 -12.19 11.29
CA LYS A 222 -19.06 -12.86 12.59
C LYS A 222 -17.73 -12.61 13.29
N SER A 223 -17.79 -12.56 14.62
CA SER A 223 -16.61 -12.54 15.51
C SER A 223 -15.60 -11.42 15.25
N TYR A 224 -16.07 -10.23 14.81
CA TYR A 224 -15.20 -9.09 14.51
C TYR A 224 -14.29 -8.70 15.70
N VAL A 225 -14.81 -8.74 16.95
CA VAL A 225 -14.01 -8.48 18.16
C VAL A 225 -12.86 -9.47 18.31
N LYS A 226 -13.11 -10.78 18.12
CA LYS A 226 -12.06 -11.80 18.23
C LYS A 226 -10.98 -11.57 17.17
N LYS A 227 -11.37 -11.24 15.95
CA LYS A 227 -10.41 -10.96 14.86
C LYS A 227 -9.63 -9.67 15.08
N LEU A 228 -10.26 -8.65 15.65
CA LEU A 228 -9.59 -7.42 16.03
C LEU A 228 -8.51 -7.72 17.08
N ILE A 229 -8.85 -8.51 18.11
CA ILE A 229 -7.89 -8.96 19.13
C ILE A 229 -6.74 -9.73 18.47
N TRP A 230 -7.05 -10.72 17.63
CA TRP A 230 -6.01 -11.48 16.91
C TRP A 230 -5.14 -10.59 16.03
N SER A 231 -5.73 -9.67 15.26
CA SER A 231 -4.97 -8.76 14.40
C SER A 231 -4.10 -7.80 15.21
N ALA A 232 -4.58 -7.33 16.37
CA ALA A 232 -3.79 -6.51 17.29
C ALA A 232 -2.62 -7.31 17.90
N MET A 233 -2.85 -8.55 18.31
CA MET A 233 -1.79 -9.45 18.80
C MET A 233 -0.73 -9.72 17.73
N PHE A 234 -1.17 -10.02 16.50
CA PHE A 234 -0.26 -10.21 15.37
C PHE A 234 0.52 -8.94 15.04
N LEU A 235 -0.13 -7.75 15.08
CA LEU A 235 0.55 -6.47 14.89
C LEU A 235 1.60 -6.23 15.98
N MET A 236 1.28 -6.53 17.24
CA MET A 236 2.24 -6.39 18.35
C MET A 236 3.43 -7.33 18.16
N LEU A 237 3.18 -8.60 17.82
CA LEU A 237 4.24 -9.58 17.57
C LEU A 237 5.12 -9.16 16.40
N ASP A 238 4.51 -8.75 15.29
CA ASP A 238 5.22 -8.25 14.11
C ASP A 238 6.04 -6.99 14.43
N GLY A 239 5.45 -6.06 15.20
CA GLY A 239 6.13 -4.86 15.68
C GLY A 239 7.33 -5.17 16.57
N VAL A 240 7.23 -6.15 17.47
CA VAL A 240 8.35 -6.60 18.32
C VAL A 240 9.45 -7.22 17.47
N ILE A 241 9.12 -8.10 16.52
CA ILE A 241 10.10 -8.69 15.58
C ILE A 241 10.87 -7.60 14.85
N VAL A 242 10.16 -6.65 14.24
CA VAL A 242 10.80 -5.55 13.49
C VAL A 242 11.57 -4.60 14.42
N PHE A 243 11.14 -4.43 15.68
CA PHE A 243 11.84 -3.60 16.65
C PHE A 243 13.18 -4.21 17.08
N LEU A 244 13.20 -5.53 17.33
CA LEU A 244 14.38 -6.26 17.80
C LEU A 244 15.49 -6.33 16.74
N HIS A 245 15.13 -6.62 15.49
CA HIS A 245 16.09 -6.64 14.38
C HIS A 245 15.55 -5.85 13.19
N GLN A 246 15.93 -4.57 13.14
CA GLN A 246 15.48 -3.66 12.10
C GLN A 246 16.14 -4.01 10.76
N GLY A 247 15.32 -4.10 9.70
CA GLY A 247 15.80 -4.17 8.32
C GLY A 247 16.16 -2.80 7.73
N VAL A 248 16.20 -2.74 6.40
CA VAL A 248 16.59 -1.53 5.65
C VAL A 248 15.52 -0.45 5.76
N ASP A 249 14.24 -0.83 5.61
CA ASP A 249 13.11 0.06 5.83
C ASP A 249 11.89 -0.75 6.31
N LYS A 250 11.02 -0.15 7.12
CA LYS A 250 9.94 -0.85 7.86
C LYS A 250 8.61 -0.81 7.11
N ASN A 251 8.65 -0.86 5.79
CA ASN A 251 7.48 -0.60 4.93
C ASN A 251 6.44 -1.71 4.98
N PHE A 252 6.88 -2.95 5.15
CA PHE A 252 6.03 -4.13 5.16
C PHE A 252 5.71 -4.51 6.59
N SER A 253 4.47 -4.95 6.79
CA SER A 253 4.03 -5.59 8.02
C SER A 253 3.15 -6.76 7.63
N TRP A 254 3.50 -7.96 8.07
CA TRP A 254 2.69 -9.14 7.79
C TRP A 254 1.31 -9.04 8.45
N ALA A 255 1.24 -8.39 9.62
CA ALA A 255 -0.02 -8.13 10.31
C ALA A 255 -0.98 -7.27 9.48
N CYS A 256 -0.48 -6.33 8.68
CA CYS A 256 -1.31 -5.46 7.83
C CYS A 256 -2.24 -6.22 6.86
N CYS A 257 -1.87 -7.44 6.45
CA CYS A 257 -2.70 -8.27 5.59
C CYS A 257 -3.97 -8.79 6.28
N LEU A 258 -4.00 -8.82 7.63
CA LEU A 258 -5.14 -9.28 8.42
C LEU A 258 -6.14 -8.16 8.73
N PHE A 259 -5.75 -6.89 8.55
CA PHE A 259 -6.60 -5.74 8.92
C PHE A 259 -7.99 -5.73 8.29
N PRO A 260 -8.14 -6.05 6.99
CA PRO A 260 -9.46 -6.06 6.37
C PRO A 260 -10.41 -7.09 6.97
N SER A 261 -9.90 -8.12 7.67
CA SER A 261 -10.71 -9.23 8.17
C SER A 261 -11.74 -8.85 9.24
N PHE A 262 -11.54 -7.70 9.92
CA PHE A 262 -12.41 -7.20 10.98
C PHE A 262 -13.14 -5.90 10.62
N TRP A 263 -13.01 -5.43 9.37
CA TRP A 263 -13.83 -4.33 8.85
C TRP A 263 -15.27 -4.81 8.68
#